data_AF-A0A356J3I7-F1
#
_entry.id   AF-A0A356J3I7-F1
#
_cell.length_a   1.000
_cell.length_b   1.000
_cell.length_c   1.000
_cell.angle_alpha   90.00
_cell.angle_beta   90.00
_cell.angle_gamma   90.00
#
_symmetry.space_group_name_H-M   'P 1'
#
loop_
_entity.id
_entity.type
_entity.pdbx_description
1 polymer ?
#
loop_
_entity_poly.entity_id
_entity_poly.type
_entity_poly.pdbx_seq_one_letter_code
_entity_poly.pdbx_strand_id
1 'polypeptide(L)'
;MDWGYEGNHPFEKECAAFAASGLDFYVCPGTSSWRSLGGRVENMRENLEAAEAAGRRFGAKGYLVTDWGDGGHWQPLAASLPGLILGGAFACDGRKAAKIDLERELDRVMDAPLGGTLLRLGTLYLRGGALRANCSELYNILANDRGYSRHPGLTQAVLDDISGYAAGCRLRAEKWADRNDWAKELVYMANLIDCACHRRDEDRLRALRDEHGRIWRLRSREGGRVDSLAKLPRF
;
A
#
# COMPACT_ATOMS: atom_id res chain seq x y z
N MET A 1 4.60 -4.56 -22.94
CA MET A 1 4.36 -4.87 -21.51
C MET A 1 2.92 -4.48 -21.21
N ASP A 2 2.20 -5.34 -20.52
CA ASP A 2 0.83 -5.10 -20.05
C ASP A 2 0.91 -4.57 -18.60
N TRP A 3 0.57 -3.30 -18.38
CA TRP A 3 0.68 -2.61 -17.09
C TRP A 3 -0.71 -2.36 -16.53
N GLY A 4 -1.00 -2.95 -15.37
CA GLY A 4 -2.33 -2.88 -14.76
C GLY A 4 -2.26 -2.99 -13.24
N TYR A 5 -2.90 -2.06 -12.53
CA TYR A 5 -2.72 -1.93 -11.07
C TYR A 5 -4.02 -2.07 -10.29
N GLU A 6 -5.16 -2.10 -10.95
CA GLU A 6 -6.45 -2.24 -10.30
C GLU A 6 -6.93 -3.69 -10.40
N GLY A 7 -7.66 -4.15 -9.39
CA GLY A 7 -8.19 -5.53 -9.35
C GLY A 7 -9.08 -5.88 -10.55
N ASN A 8 -9.68 -4.87 -11.18
CA ASN A 8 -10.51 -4.98 -12.38
C ASN A 8 -9.79 -4.61 -13.68
N HIS A 9 -8.45 -4.47 -13.67
CA HIS A 9 -7.69 -4.22 -14.90
C HIS A 9 -7.94 -5.34 -15.93
N PRO A 10 -8.18 -5.03 -17.21
CA PRO A 10 -8.63 -6.01 -18.20
C PRO A 10 -7.49 -6.88 -18.76
N PHE A 11 -6.68 -7.49 -17.88
CA PHE A 11 -5.52 -8.31 -18.26
C PHE A 11 -5.88 -9.42 -19.27
N GLU A 12 -7.02 -10.09 -19.13
CA GLU A 12 -7.42 -11.14 -20.09
C GLU A 12 -7.55 -10.61 -21.52
N LYS A 13 -8.18 -9.45 -21.70
CA LYS A 13 -8.35 -8.82 -23.01
C LYS A 13 -7.01 -8.34 -23.58
N GLU A 14 -6.21 -7.69 -22.75
CA GLU A 14 -4.96 -7.06 -23.17
C GLU A 14 -3.87 -8.11 -23.46
N CYS A 15 -3.72 -9.13 -22.60
CA CYS A 15 -2.83 -10.26 -22.84
C CYS A 15 -3.22 -11.07 -24.09
N ALA A 16 -4.52 -11.25 -24.38
CA ALA A 16 -4.96 -11.90 -25.62
C ALA A 16 -4.53 -11.10 -26.86
N ALA A 17 -4.62 -9.76 -26.81
CA ALA A 17 -4.16 -8.90 -27.89
C ALA A 17 -2.63 -8.97 -28.08
N PHE A 18 -1.85 -9.00 -26.98
CA PHE A 18 -0.40 -9.20 -27.06
C PHE A 18 -0.06 -10.56 -27.70
N ALA A 19 -0.69 -11.64 -27.25
CA ALA A 19 -0.46 -12.96 -27.84
C ALA A 19 -0.83 -13.03 -29.33
N ALA A 20 -1.96 -12.44 -29.73
CA ALA A 20 -2.40 -12.39 -31.12
C ALA A 20 -1.45 -11.58 -32.02
N SER A 21 -0.73 -10.60 -31.45
CA SER A 21 0.28 -9.83 -32.19
C SER A 21 1.59 -10.61 -32.45
N GLY A 22 1.78 -11.77 -31.83
CA GLY A 22 3.01 -12.55 -31.93
C GLY A 22 4.22 -11.95 -31.20
N LEU A 23 4.01 -10.92 -30.37
CA LEU A 23 5.06 -10.27 -29.58
C LEU A 23 5.25 -10.96 -28.24
N ASP A 24 6.50 -11.04 -27.79
CA ASP A 24 6.81 -11.36 -26.41
C ASP A 24 6.37 -10.22 -25.49
N PHE A 25 5.74 -10.57 -24.37
CA PHE A 25 5.24 -9.60 -23.42
C PHE A 25 5.40 -10.07 -21.96
N TYR A 26 5.31 -9.10 -21.06
CA TYR A 26 5.32 -9.28 -19.61
C TYR A 26 4.02 -8.71 -19.07
N VAL A 27 3.46 -9.34 -18.03
CA VAL A 27 2.42 -8.73 -17.19
C VAL A 27 3.10 -8.01 -16.03
N CYS A 28 2.63 -6.81 -15.73
CA CYS A 28 3.24 -5.94 -14.71
C CYS A 28 2.20 -5.45 -13.70
N PRO A 29 1.77 -6.34 -12.77
CA PRO A 29 0.88 -5.97 -11.67
C PRO A 29 1.58 -5.14 -10.60
N GLY A 30 0.83 -4.68 -9.60
CA GLY A 30 1.28 -3.69 -8.63
C GLY A 30 1.07 -4.04 -7.16
N THR A 31 2.03 -3.66 -6.31
CA THR A 31 1.91 -3.71 -4.83
C THR A 31 0.74 -2.88 -4.30
N SER A 32 0.25 -1.92 -5.09
CA SER A 32 -0.81 -0.97 -4.73
C SER A 32 -0.50 -0.14 -3.48
N SER A 33 0.78 0.05 -3.17
CA SER A 33 1.28 0.80 -2.01
C SER A 33 1.27 2.32 -2.23
N TRP A 34 1.52 2.77 -3.46
CA TRP A 34 1.65 4.19 -3.80
C TRP A 34 0.34 4.94 -3.70
N ARG A 35 0.43 6.25 -3.45
CA ARG A 35 -0.73 7.12 -3.18
C ARG A 35 -1.74 6.48 -2.23
N SER A 36 -1.21 5.77 -1.25
CA SER A 36 -1.94 5.18 -0.14
C SER A 36 -1.14 5.48 1.15
N LEU A 37 -1.71 5.17 2.30
CA LEU A 37 -1.05 5.39 3.59
C LEU A 37 -0.68 4.07 4.26
N GLY A 38 -1.62 3.12 4.27
CA GLY A 38 -1.43 1.76 4.78
C GLY A 38 -1.19 0.69 3.71
N GLY A 39 -1.28 1.03 2.43
CA GLY A 39 -1.45 0.08 1.32
C GLY A 39 -2.92 -0.04 0.85
N ARG A 40 -3.12 -0.79 -0.24
CA ARG A 40 -4.44 -1.22 -0.73
C ARG A 40 -4.46 -2.74 -0.92
N VAL A 41 -4.50 -3.49 0.18
CA VAL A 41 -4.23 -4.94 0.21
C VAL A 41 -5.18 -5.75 -0.65
N GLU A 42 -6.49 -5.49 -0.62
CA GLU A 42 -7.42 -6.28 -1.45
C GLU A 42 -7.23 -5.98 -2.94
N ASN A 43 -7.06 -4.71 -3.31
CA ASN A 43 -6.72 -4.35 -4.69
C ASN A 43 -5.39 -4.99 -5.15
N MET A 44 -4.40 -5.03 -4.27
CA MET A 44 -3.12 -5.71 -4.49
C MET A 44 -3.31 -7.20 -4.81
N ARG A 45 -4.11 -7.91 -4.01
CA ARG A 45 -4.41 -9.34 -4.25
C ARG A 45 -5.08 -9.57 -5.59
N GLU A 46 -6.14 -8.81 -5.86
CA GLU A 46 -6.94 -8.96 -7.07
C GLU A 46 -6.10 -8.71 -8.34
N ASN A 47 -5.32 -7.63 -8.38
CA ASN A 47 -4.56 -7.31 -9.58
C ASN A 47 -3.39 -8.28 -9.81
N LEU A 48 -2.73 -8.75 -8.74
CA LEU A 48 -1.66 -9.75 -8.85
C LEU A 48 -2.18 -11.09 -9.37
N GLU A 49 -3.32 -11.56 -8.85
CA GLU A 49 -3.94 -12.82 -9.28
C GLU A 49 -4.44 -12.73 -10.73
N ALA A 50 -5.13 -11.65 -11.09
CA ALA A 50 -5.64 -11.44 -12.44
C ALA A 50 -4.51 -11.40 -13.48
N ALA A 51 -3.41 -10.71 -13.16
CA ALA A 51 -2.21 -10.67 -14.01
C ALA A 51 -1.58 -12.06 -14.17
N GLU A 52 -1.50 -12.85 -13.09
CA GLU A 52 -0.90 -14.18 -13.14
C GLU A 52 -1.74 -15.12 -14.00
N ALA A 53 -3.05 -15.12 -13.80
CA ALA A 53 -3.98 -15.95 -14.55
C ALA A 53 -3.95 -15.61 -16.06
N ALA A 54 -4.05 -14.34 -16.41
CA ALA A 54 -4.03 -13.89 -17.80
C ALA A 54 -2.65 -14.10 -18.44
N GLY A 55 -1.58 -13.68 -17.77
CA GLY A 55 -0.21 -13.83 -18.26
C GLY A 55 0.13 -15.29 -18.53
N ARG A 56 -0.21 -16.20 -17.62
CA ARG A 56 0.00 -17.64 -17.83
C ARG A 56 -0.84 -18.18 -18.99
N ARG A 57 -2.11 -17.77 -19.09
CA ARG A 57 -3.03 -18.24 -20.15
C ARG A 57 -2.55 -17.86 -21.55
N PHE A 58 -2.03 -16.66 -21.71
CA PHE A 58 -1.66 -16.10 -23.02
C PHE A 58 -0.15 -16.12 -23.30
N GLY A 59 0.63 -16.80 -22.46
CA GLY A 59 2.05 -17.05 -22.73
C GLY A 59 2.97 -15.86 -22.47
N ALA A 60 2.67 -15.02 -21.47
CA ALA A 60 3.58 -13.98 -21.00
C ALA A 60 4.95 -14.58 -20.65
N LYS A 61 6.03 -13.89 -21.04
CA LYS A 61 7.42 -14.29 -20.77
C LYS A 61 7.87 -14.01 -19.34
N GLY A 62 7.16 -13.14 -18.63
CA GLY A 62 7.48 -12.86 -17.26
C GLY A 62 6.40 -12.07 -16.52
N TYR A 63 6.63 -11.98 -15.22
CA TYR A 63 5.75 -11.38 -14.23
C TYR A 63 6.55 -10.35 -13.43
N LEU A 64 6.30 -9.06 -13.69
CA LEU A 64 7.07 -7.95 -13.12
C LEU A 64 6.22 -7.21 -12.07
N VAL A 65 6.44 -7.52 -10.79
CA VAL A 65 5.77 -6.80 -9.70
C VAL A 65 6.29 -5.36 -9.65
N THR A 66 5.39 -4.39 -9.75
CA THR A 66 5.72 -2.96 -9.75
C THR A 66 5.41 -2.33 -8.39
N ASP A 67 6.32 -1.47 -7.94
CA ASP A 67 6.19 -0.68 -6.72
C ASP A 67 6.59 0.77 -7.01
N TRP A 68 5.62 1.68 -6.99
CA TRP A 68 5.80 3.07 -7.41
C TRP A 68 5.96 4.04 -6.22
N GLY A 69 6.43 5.25 -6.51
CA GLY A 69 6.66 6.30 -5.50
C GLY A 69 5.88 7.60 -5.70
N ASP A 70 4.71 7.46 -6.30
CA ASP A 70 3.83 8.58 -6.62
C ASP A 70 3.44 9.38 -5.38
N GLY A 71 3.23 10.68 -5.57
CA GLY A 71 2.67 11.53 -4.51
C GLY A 71 3.65 11.90 -3.40
N GLY A 72 4.94 11.63 -3.57
CA GLY A 72 5.97 11.92 -2.57
C GLY A 72 6.45 10.69 -1.82
N HIS A 73 5.89 9.50 -2.06
CA HIS A 73 6.33 8.25 -1.43
C HIS A 73 6.39 8.36 0.10
N TRP A 74 5.28 8.76 0.72
CA TRP A 74 5.23 8.88 2.18
C TRP A 74 5.10 7.54 2.86
N GLN A 75 4.46 6.56 2.21
CA GLN A 75 4.35 5.22 2.74
C GLN A 75 5.76 4.58 2.86
N PRO A 76 6.05 3.87 3.96
CA PRO A 76 7.31 3.13 4.09
C PRO A 76 7.25 1.80 3.32
N LEU A 77 8.41 1.12 3.22
CA LEU A 77 8.54 -0.15 2.51
C LEU A 77 7.57 -1.23 3.04
N ALA A 78 7.23 -1.20 4.33
CA ALA A 78 6.22 -2.08 4.92
C ALA A 78 4.90 -2.09 4.14
N ALA A 79 4.45 -0.95 3.58
CA ALA A 79 3.21 -0.89 2.80
C ALA A 79 3.28 -1.72 1.50
N SER A 80 4.48 -1.89 0.93
CA SER A 80 4.73 -2.66 -0.28
C SER A 80 4.97 -4.14 -0.02
N LEU A 81 5.42 -4.48 1.20
CA LEU A 81 5.86 -5.83 1.56
C LEU A 81 4.82 -6.94 1.27
N PRO A 82 3.51 -6.77 1.54
CA PRO A 82 2.51 -7.77 1.21
C PRO A 82 2.46 -8.09 -0.30
N GLY A 83 2.56 -7.06 -1.15
CA GLY A 83 2.56 -7.21 -2.60
C GLY A 83 3.85 -7.82 -3.14
N LEU A 84 5.00 -7.51 -2.53
CA LEU A 84 6.27 -8.13 -2.89
C LEU A 84 6.29 -9.63 -2.57
N ILE A 85 5.82 -10.02 -1.38
CA ILE A 85 5.75 -11.44 -0.98
C ILE A 85 4.74 -12.19 -1.84
N LEU A 86 3.51 -11.69 -1.97
CA LEU A 86 2.47 -12.38 -2.73
C LEU A 86 2.79 -12.42 -4.22
N GLY A 87 3.32 -11.33 -4.79
CA GLY A 87 3.74 -11.29 -6.19
C GLY A 87 4.92 -12.22 -6.48
N GLY A 88 5.88 -12.32 -5.56
CA GLY A 88 6.95 -13.32 -5.64
C GLY A 88 6.40 -14.75 -5.59
N ALA A 89 5.43 -15.03 -4.72
CA ALA A 89 4.77 -16.32 -4.66
C ALA A 89 4.01 -16.63 -5.96
N PHE A 90 3.31 -15.68 -6.57
CA PHE A 90 2.68 -15.87 -7.88
C PHE A 90 3.70 -16.16 -9.00
N ALA A 91 4.83 -15.47 -8.99
CA ALA A 91 5.91 -15.72 -9.96
C ALA A 91 6.49 -17.14 -9.85
N CYS A 92 6.59 -17.69 -8.63
CA CYS A 92 7.14 -19.03 -8.37
C CYS A 92 6.09 -20.16 -8.50
N ASP A 93 4.96 -20.02 -7.81
CA ASP A 93 3.98 -21.09 -7.60
C ASP A 93 2.70 -20.93 -8.43
N GLY A 94 2.57 -19.82 -9.15
CA GLY A 94 1.39 -19.46 -9.93
C GLY A 94 0.12 -19.39 -9.08
N ARG A 95 -1.02 -19.82 -9.64
CA ARG A 95 -2.34 -19.88 -8.98
C ARG A 95 -2.37 -20.48 -7.56
N LYS A 96 -1.39 -21.29 -7.15
CA LYS A 96 -1.33 -21.82 -5.77
C LYS A 96 -1.05 -20.71 -4.75
N ALA A 97 -0.36 -19.65 -5.18
CA ALA A 97 -0.02 -18.51 -4.33
C ALA A 97 -1.24 -17.78 -3.77
N ALA A 98 -2.40 -17.83 -4.46
CA ALA A 98 -3.64 -17.25 -3.96
C ALA A 98 -4.09 -17.80 -2.59
N LYS A 99 -3.59 -18.99 -2.21
CA LYS A 99 -3.93 -19.67 -0.95
C LYS A 99 -2.83 -19.58 0.11
N ILE A 100 -1.78 -18.79 -0.11
CA ILE A 100 -0.70 -18.68 0.88
C ILE A 100 -1.20 -18.01 2.15
N ASP A 101 -0.63 -18.44 3.27
CA ASP A 101 -0.81 -17.78 4.56
C ASP A 101 0.04 -16.50 4.59
N LEU A 102 -0.44 -15.45 3.93
CA LEU A 102 0.33 -14.21 3.76
C LEU A 102 0.68 -13.56 5.11
N GLU A 103 -0.19 -13.68 6.11
CA GLU A 103 0.09 -13.19 7.46
C GLU A 103 1.32 -13.88 8.05
N ARG A 104 1.38 -15.22 8.00
CA ARG A 104 2.53 -15.97 8.51
C ARG A 104 3.81 -15.70 7.73
N GLU A 105 3.72 -15.53 6.42
CA GLU A 105 4.89 -15.19 5.59
C GLU A 105 5.40 -13.78 5.92
N LEU A 106 4.51 -12.82 6.16
CA LEU A 106 4.86 -11.49 6.65
C LEU A 106 5.50 -11.55 8.05
N ASP A 107 4.94 -12.33 8.97
CA ASP A 107 5.51 -12.53 10.30
C ASP A 107 6.94 -13.05 10.23
N ARG A 108 7.19 -14.02 9.34
CA ARG A 108 8.52 -14.59 9.12
C ARG A 108 9.51 -13.56 8.58
N VAL A 109 9.11 -12.77 7.58
CA VAL A 109 10.00 -11.77 6.98
C VAL A 109 10.26 -10.60 7.93
N MET A 110 9.26 -10.22 8.72
CA MET A 110 9.41 -9.14 9.70
C MET A 110 10.08 -9.59 10.99
N ASP A 111 10.24 -10.90 11.22
CA ASP A 111 10.71 -11.48 12.48
C ASP A 111 9.92 -10.95 13.70
N ALA A 112 8.61 -10.80 13.52
CA ALA A 112 7.69 -10.30 14.54
C ALA A 112 6.24 -10.66 14.15
N PRO A 113 5.34 -10.92 15.12
CA PRO A 113 3.94 -11.27 14.90
C PRO A 113 3.09 -10.02 14.52
N LEU A 114 3.46 -9.37 13.42
CA LEU A 114 2.93 -8.09 12.95
C LEU A 114 2.28 -8.18 11.56
N GLY A 115 2.28 -9.34 10.90
CA GLY A 115 1.68 -9.58 9.59
C GLY A 115 0.21 -9.19 9.54
N GLY A 116 -0.59 -9.66 10.50
CA GLY A 116 -1.99 -9.26 10.61
C GLY A 116 -2.19 -7.78 10.92
N THR A 117 -1.21 -7.14 11.57
CA THR A 117 -1.24 -5.69 11.85
C THR A 117 -1.05 -4.89 10.57
N LEU A 118 -0.07 -5.30 9.76
CA LEU A 118 0.22 -4.69 8.47
C LEU A 118 -0.95 -4.88 7.49
N LEU A 119 -1.49 -6.10 7.38
CA LEU A 119 -2.66 -6.37 6.53
C LEU A 119 -3.89 -5.56 6.97
N ARG A 120 -4.09 -5.39 8.28
CA ARG A 120 -5.18 -4.55 8.80
C ARG A 120 -5.00 -3.08 8.40
N LEU A 121 -3.83 -2.49 8.57
CA LEU A 121 -3.55 -1.11 8.12
C LEU A 121 -3.83 -0.95 6.62
N GLY A 122 -3.42 -1.93 5.81
CA GLY A 122 -3.61 -1.93 4.35
C GLY A 122 -5.02 -2.22 3.86
N THR A 123 -5.99 -2.48 4.74
CA THR A 123 -7.42 -2.65 4.40
C THR A 123 -8.30 -1.53 4.94
N LEU A 124 -7.76 -0.61 5.77
CA LEU A 124 -8.54 0.50 6.31
C LEU A 124 -9.11 1.44 5.23
N TYR A 125 -8.49 1.51 4.05
CA TYR A 125 -9.01 2.30 2.92
C TYR A 125 -10.38 1.83 2.41
N LEU A 126 -10.80 0.59 2.72
CA LEU A 126 -12.11 0.05 2.33
C LEU A 126 -13.25 0.61 3.18
N ARG A 127 -12.94 1.11 4.39
CA ARG A 127 -13.94 1.67 5.31
C ARG A 127 -14.56 2.91 4.67
N GLY A 128 -15.89 2.98 4.69
CA GLY A 128 -16.63 4.07 4.05
C GLY A 128 -16.76 3.97 2.52
N GLY A 129 -16.24 2.91 1.90
CA GLY A 129 -16.51 2.56 0.50
C GLY A 129 -15.97 3.54 -0.54
N ALA A 130 -15.12 4.49 -0.16
CA ALA A 130 -14.55 5.50 -1.05
C ALA A 130 -13.42 4.94 -1.92
N LEU A 131 -13.72 3.91 -2.70
CA LEU A 131 -12.77 3.24 -3.57
C LEU A 131 -12.41 4.13 -4.76
N ARG A 132 -11.11 4.20 -5.07
CA ARG A 132 -10.59 4.98 -6.20
C ARG A 132 -9.52 4.20 -6.91
N ALA A 133 -9.49 4.36 -8.23
CA ALA A 133 -8.38 3.88 -9.04
C ALA A 133 -7.09 4.65 -8.67
N ASN A 134 -5.98 3.93 -8.58
CA ASN A 134 -4.63 4.44 -8.45
C ASN A 134 -4.32 5.28 -7.18
N CYS A 135 -5.20 5.28 -6.17
CA CYS A 135 -4.94 5.89 -4.86
C CYS A 135 -5.94 5.41 -3.80
N SER A 136 -5.68 5.70 -2.52
CA SER A 136 -6.72 5.67 -1.49
C SER A 136 -7.31 7.06 -1.27
N GLU A 137 -8.57 7.13 -0.82
CA GLU A 137 -9.17 8.41 -0.46
C GLU A 137 -8.56 8.99 0.82
N LEU A 138 -8.08 8.16 1.74
CA LEU A 138 -7.29 8.60 2.91
C LEU A 138 -6.03 9.37 2.49
N TYR A 139 -5.32 8.89 1.46
CA TYR A 139 -4.19 9.63 0.89
C TYR A 139 -4.62 10.99 0.36
N ASN A 140 -5.75 11.08 -0.36
CA ASN A 140 -6.26 12.34 -0.89
C ASN A 140 -6.68 13.31 0.23
N ILE A 141 -7.27 12.82 1.32
CA ILE A 141 -7.59 13.65 2.48
C ILE A 141 -6.32 14.28 3.03
N LEU A 142 -5.26 13.48 3.23
CA LEU A 142 -4.00 13.99 3.73
C LEU A 142 -3.35 14.97 2.75
N ALA A 143 -3.21 14.57 1.48
CA ALA A 143 -2.45 15.29 0.47
C ALA A 143 -3.08 16.62 0.02
N ASN A 144 -4.41 16.76 0.07
CA ASN A 144 -5.11 17.93 -0.44
C ASN A 144 -5.36 18.99 0.64
N ASP A 145 -5.32 20.27 0.27
CA ASP A 145 -5.53 21.41 1.17
C ASP A 145 -6.90 21.43 1.86
N ARG A 146 -7.89 20.78 1.25
CA ARG A 146 -9.24 20.69 1.83
C ARG A 146 -9.25 19.91 3.14
N GLY A 147 -8.46 18.85 3.22
CA GLY A 147 -8.40 17.96 4.37
C GLY A 147 -9.68 17.19 4.69
N TYR A 148 -10.55 16.94 3.69
CA TYR A 148 -11.74 16.10 3.85
C TYR A 148 -12.12 15.40 2.54
N SER A 149 -12.88 14.30 2.62
CA SER A 149 -13.47 13.62 1.46
C SER A 149 -14.90 14.10 1.19
N ARG A 150 -15.29 14.12 -0.09
CA ARG A 150 -16.69 14.35 -0.52
C ARG A 150 -17.49 13.05 -0.64
N HIS A 151 -16.87 11.89 -0.42
CA HIS A 151 -17.56 10.61 -0.55
C HIS A 151 -18.57 10.44 0.61
N PRO A 152 -19.85 10.15 0.32
CA PRO A 152 -20.90 10.12 1.36
C PRO A 152 -20.67 9.04 2.42
N GLY A 153 -19.92 7.98 2.10
CA GLY A 153 -19.57 6.93 3.06
C GLY A 153 -18.39 7.26 3.97
N LEU A 154 -17.61 8.31 3.72
CA LEU A 154 -16.52 8.76 4.60
C LEU A 154 -17.01 9.91 5.50
N THR A 155 -17.91 9.57 6.41
CA THR A 155 -18.38 10.49 7.45
C THR A 155 -17.32 10.65 8.55
N GLN A 156 -17.46 11.66 9.41
CA GLN A 156 -16.57 11.83 10.56
C GLN A 156 -16.54 10.58 11.46
N ALA A 157 -17.69 9.96 11.72
CA ALA A 157 -17.77 8.73 12.52
C ALA A 157 -16.98 7.56 11.89
N VAL A 158 -16.95 7.47 10.56
CA VAL A 158 -16.13 6.46 9.86
C VAL A 158 -14.64 6.83 9.93
N LEU A 159 -14.27 8.11 9.84
CA LEU A 159 -12.89 8.54 10.03
C LEU A 159 -12.41 8.28 11.47
N ASP A 160 -13.27 8.50 12.47
CA ASP A 160 -12.98 8.20 13.87
C ASP A 160 -12.80 6.68 14.09
N ASP A 161 -13.63 5.84 13.47
CA ASP A 161 -13.48 4.38 13.46
C ASP A 161 -12.14 3.95 12.84
N ILE A 162 -11.79 4.50 11.68
CA ILE A 162 -10.50 4.25 11.00
C ILE A 162 -9.32 4.65 11.90
N SER A 163 -9.37 5.84 12.51
CA SER A 163 -8.35 6.33 13.45
C SER A 163 -8.24 5.41 14.68
N GLY A 164 -9.36 4.93 15.23
CA GLY A 164 -9.38 3.97 16.32
C GLY A 164 -8.69 2.64 15.98
N TYR A 165 -8.97 2.07 14.80
CA TYR A 165 -8.26 0.87 14.33
C TYR A 165 -6.78 1.11 14.09
N ALA A 166 -6.42 2.25 13.50
CA ALA A 166 -5.03 2.63 13.28
C ALA A 166 -4.29 2.77 14.63
N ALA A 167 -4.90 3.38 15.63
CA ALA A 167 -4.35 3.49 16.98
C ALA A 167 -4.12 2.12 17.63
N GLY A 168 -5.06 1.17 17.49
CA GLY A 168 -4.87 -0.20 17.95
C GLY A 168 -3.70 -0.91 17.26
N CYS A 169 -3.53 -0.70 15.95
CA CYS A 169 -2.39 -1.23 15.20
C CYS A 169 -1.06 -0.60 15.65
N ARG A 170 -1.06 0.71 15.90
CA ARG A 170 0.08 1.45 16.43
C ARG A 170 0.55 0.87 17.76
N LEU A 171 -0.36 0.76 18.75
CA LEU A 171 -0.05 0.20 20.07
C LEU A 171 0.52 -1.23 20.02
N ARG A 172 0.09 -2.02 19.03
CA ARG A 172 0.63 -3.37 18.81
C ARG A 172 2.05 -3.33 18.25
N ALA A 173 2.29 -2.47 17.25
CA ALA A 173 3.61 -2.31 16.64
C ALA A 173 4.63 -1.68 17.58
N GLU A 174 4.23 -0.71 18.41
CA GLU A 174 5.09 -0.03 19.41
C GLU A 174 5.83 -1.01 20.33
N LYS A 175 5.20 -2.13 20.70
CA LYS A 175 5.82 -3.20 21.53
C LYS A 175 7.11 -3.80 20.95
N TRP A 176 7.33 -3.59 19.65
CA TRP A 176 8.47 -4.10 18.89
C TRP A 176 9.36 -2.97 18.33
N ALA A 177 8.90 -1.72 18.36
CA ALA A 177 9.54 -0.60 17.67
C ALA A 177 10.94 -0.28 18.17
N ASP A 178 11.29 -0.61 19.42
CA ASP A 178 12.65 -0.40 19.94
C ASP A 178 13.70 -1.28 19.26
N ARG A 179 13.29 -2.44 18.74
CA ARG A 179 14.20 -3.47 18.21
C ARG A 179 13.90 -3.93 16.78
N ASN A 180 12.84 -3.40 16.15
CA ASN A 180 12.39 -3.86 14.85
C ASN A 180 12.00 -2.68 13.95
N ASP A 181 12.67 -2.54 12.82
CA ASP A 181 12.44 -1.43 11.89
C ASP A 181 11.09 -1.54 11.16
N TRP A 182 10.60 -2.74 10.87
CA TRP A 182 9.24 -2.93 10.33
C TRP A 182 8.19 -2.42 11.32
N ALA A 183 8.39 -2.67 12.61
CA ALA A 183 7.50 -2.15 13.64
C ALA A 183 7.49 -0.61 13.68
N LYS A 184 8.66 0.05 13.53
CA LYS A 184 8.75 1.52 13.41
C LYS A 184 7.98 2.02 12.18
N GLU A 185 8.12 1.34 11.04
CA GLU A 185 7.40 1.66 9.81
C GLU A 185 5.87 1.50 9.99
N LEU A 186 5.40 0.44 10.67
CA LEU A 186 3.98 0.22 10.96
C LEU A 186 3.39 1.29 11.89
N VAL A 187 4.14 1.72 12.92
CA VAL A 187 3.75 2.85 13.78
C VAL A 187 3.55 4.11 12.94
N TYR A 188 4.50 4.39 12.05
CA TYR A 188 4.43 5.55 11.17
C TYR A 188 3.29 5.44 10.15
N MET A 189 3.00 4.26 9.58
CA MET A 189 1.82 4.02 8.73
C MET A 189 0.51 4.33 9.48
N ALA A 190 0.41 3.91 10.73
CA ALA A 190 -0.74 4.23 11.57
C ALA A 190 -0.86 5.73 11.82
N ASN A 191 0.26 6.43 12.07
CA ASN A 191 0.29 7.88 12.24
C ASN A 191 -0.09 8.64 10.96
N LEU A 192 0.30 8.15 9.78
CA LEU A 192 -0.14 8.70 8.49
C LEU A 192 -1.67 8.64 8.36
N ILE A 193 -2.26 7.47 8.64
CA ILE A 193 -3.71 7.26 8.57
C ILE A 193 -4.44 8.14 9.58
N ASP A 194 -3.93 8.19 10.81
CA ASP A 194 -4.49 9.01 11.88
C ASP A 194 -4.43 10.51 11.54
N CYS A 195 -3.33 10.98 10.97
CA CYS A 195 -3.23 12.36 10.46
C CYS A 195 -4.21 12.62 9.30
N ALA A 196 -4.52 11.63 8.46
CA ALA A 196 -5.54 11.81 7.44
C ALA A 196 -6.93 11.96 8.06
N CYS A 197 -7.28 11.14 9.05
CA CYS A 197 -8.56 11.23 9.77
C CYS A 197 -8.71 12.55 10.54
N HIS A 198 -7.60 13.10 11.03
CA HIS A 198 -7.54 14.34 11.81
C HIS A 198 -6.77 15.43 11.06
N ARG A 199 -6.99 15.58 9.74
CA ARG A 199 -6.14 16.42 8.88
C ARG A 199 -6.05 17.90 9.28
N ARG A 200 -6.98 18.40 10.10
CA ARG A 200 -6.98 19.77 10.65
C ARG A 200 -6.26 19.92 12.00
N ASP A 201 -5.68 18.85 12.53
CA ASP A 201 -4.85 18.86 13.74
C ASP A 201 -3.39 19.20 13.40
N GLU A 202 -2.95 20.41 13.76
CA GLU A 202 -1.61 20.91 13.45
C GLU A 202 -0.49 20.17 14.18
N ASP A 203 -0.75 19.77 15.41
CA ASP A 203 0.24 19.12 16.25
C ASP A 203 0.54 17.72 15.74
N ARG A 204 -0.50 16.98 15.32
CA ARG A 204 -0.33 15.68 14.65
C ARG A 204 0.45 15.81 13.36
N LEU A 205 0.11 16.79 12.53
CA LEU A 205 0.81 16.97 11.27
C LEU A 205 2.28 17.35 11.48
N ARG A 206 2.57 18.22 12.47
CA ARG A 206 3.93 18.58 12.84
C ARG A 206 4.72 17.35 13.31
N ALA A 207 4.16 16.57 14.22
CA ALA A 207 4.79 15.35 14.72
C ALA A 207 5.07 14.34 13.59
N LEU A 208 4.12 14.15 12.66
CA LEU A 208 4.30 13.29 11.49
C LEU A 208 5.46 13.75 10.59
N ARG A 209 5.54 15.06 10.33
CA ARG A 209 6.61 15.66 9.52
C ARG A 209 7.98 15.47 10.17
N ASP A 210 8.06 15.65 11.49
CA ASP A 210 9.30 15.47 12.26
C ASP A 210 9.75 14.01 12.24
N GLU A 211 8.80 13.06 12.32
CA GLU A 211 9.08 11.63 12.25
C GLU A 211 9.47 11.16 10.84
N HIS A 212 8.90 11.74 9.78
CA HIS A 212 9.09 11.30 8.39
C HIS A 212 10.56 11.14 8.02
N GLY A 213 11.42 12.09 8.42
CA GLY A 213 12.85 12.03 8.12
C GLY A 213 13.58 10.87 8.82
N ARG A 214 13.12 10.45 10.00
CA ARG A 214 13.67 9.29 10.72
C ARG A 214 13.30 7.99 10.00
N ILE A 215 12.03 7.85 9.61
CA ILE A 215 11.53 6.66 8.93
C ILE A 215 12.13 6.53 7.53
N TRP A 216 12.24 7.63 6.79
CA TRP A 216 12.89 7.66 5.47
C TRP A 216 14.29 7.02 5.50
N ARG A 217 15.10 7.37 6.51
CA ARG A 217 16.50 6.92 6.63
C ARG A 217 16.64 5.44 6.98
N LEU A 218 15.56 4.73 7.33
CA LEU A 218 15.60 3.28 7.53
C LEU A 218 15.88 2.52 6.22
N ARG A 219 15.40 3.05 5.08
CA ARG A 219 15.43 2.34 3.78
C ARG A 219 15.97 3.19 2.62
N SER A 220 16.01 4.51 2.76
CA SER A 220 16.30 5.43 1.67
C SER A 220 17.52 6.30 1.95
N ARG A 221 18.26 6.63 0.87
CA ARG A 221 19.37 7.60 0.91
C ARG A 221 18.81 9.01 1.15
N GLU A 222 19.67 9.95 1.54
CA GLU A 222 19.24 11.34 1.85
C GLU A 222 18.60 12.06 0.64
N GLY A 223 19.01 11.72 -0.59
CA GLY A 223 18.41 12.26 -1.81
C GLY A 223 16.92 11.92 -1.95
N GLY A 224 16.09 12.90 -2.31
CA GLY A 224 14.63 12.77 -2.42
C GLY A 224 13.85 13.01 -1.12
N ARG A 225 14.50 12.99 0.04
CA ARG A 225 13.83 13.22 1.35
C ARG A 225 13.21 14.62 1.43
N VAL A 226 13.93 15.64 0.96
CA VAL A 226 13.45 17.03 0.99
C VAL A 226 12.21 17.18 0.11
N ASP A 227 12.21 16.60 -1.09
CA ASP A 227 11.07 16.65 -2.02
C ASP A 227 9.86 15.86 -1.49
N SER A 228 10.09 14.70 -0.88
CA SER A 228 9.06 13.91 -0.21
C SER A 228 8.38 14.71 0.91
N LEU A 229 9.19 15.31 1.80
CA LEU A 229 8.73 16.12 2.92
C LEU A 229 8.09 17.45 2.50
N ALA A 230 8.50 18.01 1.35
CA ALA A 230 7.88 19.20 0.77
C ALA A 230 6.47 18.92 0.25
N LYS A 231 6.21 17.70 -0.24
CA LYS A 231 4.88 17.26 -0.67
C LYS A 231 3.98 16.91 0.49
N LEU A 232 4.54 16.43 1.62
CA LEU A 232 3.76 16.21 2.83
C LEU A 232 3.15 17.56 3.24
N PRO A 233 1.85 17.62 3.58
CA PRO A 233 1.16 18.88 3.82
C PRO A 233 1.77 19.69 4.97
N ARG A 234 1.51 21.00 4.95
CA ARG A 234 1.75 21.95 6.05
C ARG A 234 0.41 22.59 6.45
N PHE A 235 0.40 23.22 7.63
CA PHE A 235 -0.54 24.28 7.92
C PHE A 235 0.04 25.61 7.45
#